data_AF-A0A7U9MVS3-F1
#
_entry.id   AF-A0A7U9MVS3-F1
#
_cell.length_a   1.000
_cell.length_b   1.000
_cell.length_c   1.000
_cell.angle_alpha   90.00
_cell.angle_beta   90.00
_cell.angle_gamma   90.00
#
_symmetry.space_group_name_H-M   'P 1'
#
loop_
_entity.id
_entity.type
_entity.pdbx_description
1 polymer ?
#
loop_
_entity_poly.entity_id
_entity_poly.type
_entity_poly.pdbx_seq_one_letter_code
_entity_poly.pdbx_strand_id
1 'polypeptide(L)'
;MGGDWNEEPTDDFLSGLDAEQVDALLAGTQEEDIQAGMDVPVENDFMGQSQGTSQNAGEALALVSAQSQEIIAEAKEEAEKIKEAALMDAQAEIEVLRQSAYEEGKGEGYEAGYNEAVKQVEQQKMQLLEERKQLEAEYQELADNLEPKFVEALTDIYEKVFQVDLQKEHDILMHLIASTMHKMEGSSNYLIHVSKEDYSYVNSKKEELLAASVSANASIELVEDVTLGPNDCIIETDGGIFDCGLGTQLEELSQKLRLLSYRVD
;
A
#
# COMPACT_ATOMS: atom_id res chain seq x y z
N MET A 1 5.78 10.51 33.97
CA MET A 1 5.30 11.27 32.80
C MET A 1 4.92 10.20 31.77
N GLY A 2 3.69 9.69 31.62
CA GLY A 2 2.35 10.29 31.69
C GLY A 2 2.09 11.01 30.36
N GLY A 3 1.10 10.71 29.51
CA GLY A 3 0.04 9.69 29.37
C GLY A 3 -0.27 9.58 27.85
N ASP A 4 -0.71 8.43 27.35
CA ASP A 4 -2.13 8.12 27.00
C ASP A 4 -2.74 8.99 25.89
N TRP A 5 -3.08 8.37 24.75
CA TRP A 5 -4.09 8.84 23.77
C TRP A 5 -4.64 7.63 23.01
N ASN A 6 -5.55 6.93 23.67
CA ASN A 6 -6.57 6.11 23.06
C ASN A 6 -7.83 6.99 22.96
N GLU A 7 -8.29 7.36 21.76
CA GLU A 7 -9.56 8.07 21.62
C GLU A 7 -10.29 7.68 20.33
N GLU A 8 -11.55 7.28 20.56
CA GLU A 8 -12.60 6.85 19.63
C GLU A 8 -13.09 7.99 18.72
N PRO A 9 -13.82 7.70 17.62
CA PRO A 9 -14.35 8.74 16.74
C PRO A 9 -15.39 9.59 17.46
N THR A 10 -15.16 10.89 17.51
CA THR A 10 -16.08 11.88 18.07
C THR A 10 -17.31 12.03 17.18
N ASP A 11 -18.45 11.81 17.82
CA ASP A 11 -19.81 11.99 17.34
C ASP A 11 -20.10 13.50 17.15
N ASP A 12 -19.67 14.06 16.03
CA ASP A 12 -19.74 15.52 15.73
C ASP A 12 -21.06 15.92 15.03
N PHE A 13 -22.14 15.15 15.23
CA PHE A 13 -23.43 15.38 14.55
C PHE A 13 -24.60 15.70 15.51
N LEU A 14 -24.35 15.99 16.79
CA LEU A 14 -25.42 16.21 17.79
C LEU A 14 -25.27 17.46 18.67
N SER A 15 -24.76 18.58 18.15
CA SER A 15 -24.88 19.87 18.84
C SER A 15 -25.42 20.95 17.92
N GLY A 16 -26.74 20.96 17.75
CA GLY A 16 -27.43 21.97 16.97
C GLY A 16 -28.89 22.08 17.38
N LEU A 17 -29.11 22.54 18.62
CA LEU A 17 -30.24 23.36 19.10
C LEU A 17 -30.21 23.32 20.64
N ASP A 18 -29.67 24.37 21.26
CA ASP A 18 -29.73 24.55 22.71
C ASP A 18 -31.19 24.65 23.16
N ALA A 19 -31.63 23.68 23.95
CA ALA A 19 -32.98 23.64 24.54
C ALA A 19 -33.26 24.83 25.47
N GLU A 20 -32.24 25.61 25.85
CA GLU A 20 -32.40 26.84 26.63
C GLU A 20 -32.78 28.06 25.76
N GLN A 21 -32.51 28.06 24.45
CA GLN A 21 -32.89 29.19 23.57
C GLN A 21 -34.33 29.12 23.04
N VAL A 22 -34.96 27.95 23.09
CA VAL A 22 -36.39 27.79 22.73
C VAL A 22 -37.34 28.20 23.87
N ASP A 23 -36.87 28.21 25.12
CA ASP A 23 -37.69 28.62 26.28
C ASP A 23 -37.77 30.16 26.43
N ALA A 24 -36.77 30.89 25.90
CA ALA A 24 -36.75 32.36 25.91
C ALA A 24 -37.75 33.01 24.94
N LEU A 25 -38.25 32.29 23.94
CA LEU A 25 -39.25 32.79 22.99
C LEU A 25 -40.70 32.54 23.42
N LEU A 26 -40.93 31.71 24.44
CA LEU A 26 -42.26 31.43 25.01
C LEU A 26 -42.55 32.20 26.31
N ALA A 27 -41.56 32.85 26.92
CA ALA A 27 -41.70 33.59 28.18
C ALA A 27 -42.12 35.08 28.01
N GLY A 28 -42.63 35.47 26.84
CA GLY A 28 -42.92 36.87 26.48
C GLY A 28 -44.38 37.35 26.65
N THR A 29 -45.31 36.50 27.08
CA THR A 29 -46.70 36.93 27.35
C THR A 29 -46.97 36.91 28.84
N GLN A 30 -46.59 38.00 29.51
CA GLN A 30 -47.07 38.30 30.85
C GLN A 30 -48.55 38.69 30.78
N GLU A 31 -49.38 37.85 31.41
CA GLU A 31 -50.67 38.23 31.94
C GLU A 31 -50.45 39.32 33.00
N GLU A 32 -50.79 40.57 32.67
CA GLU A 32 -51.03 41.61 33.68
C GLU A 32 -52.53 41.64 34.01
N ASP A 33 -52.83 41.21 35.23
CA ASP A 33 -54.05 41.49 35.98
C ASP A 33 -54.34 43.00 36.01
N ILE A 34 -55.44 43.44 35.36
CA ILE A 34 -56.08 44.71 35.71
C ILE A 34 -57.29 44.41 36.60
N GLN A 35 -57.09 44.76 37.85
CA GLN A 35 -57.92 44.56 39.01
C GLN A 35 -59.25 45.35 38.93
N ALA A 36 -60.31 44.70 39.40
CA ALA A 36 -61.64 45.26 39.57
C ALA A 36 -61.68 46.43 40.56
N GLY A 37 -62.57 47.40 40.27
CA GLY A 37 -63.16 48.27 41.29
C GLY A 37 -63.08 49.76 40.99
N MET A 38 -64.09 50.32 40.31
CA MET A 38 -64.56 51.67 40.62
C MET A 38 -66.00 51.87 40.16
N ASP A 39 -66.85 52.11 41.15
CA ASP A 39 -68.25 52.50 41.06
C ASP A 39 -68.47 53.64 40.06
N VAL A 40 -69.42 53.47 39.14
CA VAL A 40 -70.05 54.60 38.45
C VAL A 40 -71.41 54.81 39.11
N PRO A 41 -71.64 55.94 39.80
CA PRO A 41 -72.91 56.21 40.43
C PRO A 41 -73.97 56.49 39.35
N VAL A 42 -75.11 55.84 39.52
CA VAL A 42 -76.35 56.17 38.83
C VAL A 42 -76.85 57.49 39.42
N GLU A 43 -76.51 58.62 38.79
CA GLU A 43 -77.24 59.86 38.98
C GLU A 43 -78.29 60.03 37.89
N ASN A 44 -79.50 59.70 38.31
CA ASN A 44 -80.75 60.03 37.67
C ASN A 44 -80.99 61.52 37.92
N ASP A 45 -80.80 62.37 36.90
CA ASP A 45 -81.54 63.63 36.86
C ASP A 45 -81.72 64.22 35.45
N PHE A 46 -82.93 64.73 35.28
CA PHE A 46 -83.35 65.73 34.30
C PHE A 46 -84.03 65.26 33.00
N MET A 47 -85.30 64.88 33.18
CA MET A 47 -86.36 65.07 32.19
C MET A 47 -86.54 66.57 31.90
N GLY A 48 -86.18 67.00 30.70
CA GLY A 48 -86.34 68.39 30.25
C GLY A 48 -86.56 68.45 28.74
N GLN A 49 -87.83 68.53 28.36
CA GLN A 49 -88.39 68.67 27.02
C GLN A 49 -87.54 69.45 26.00
N SER A 50 -87.29 68.84 24.84
CA SER A 50 -87.60 69.49 23.56
C SER A 50 -87.96 68.42 22.53
N GLN A 51 -89.27 68.18 22.40
CA GLN A 51 -89.86 67.59 21.21
C GLN A 51 -89.37 68.39 19.99
N GLY A 52 -88.63 67.75 19.08
CA GLY A 52 -88.17 68.47 17.89
C GLY A 52 -87.13 67.85 16.97
N THR A 53 -86.65 66.61 17.14
CA THR A 53 -85.70 66.02 16.15
C THR A 53 -85.71 64.48 16.07
N SER A 54 -86.77 63.80 16.53
CA SER A 54 -86.81 62.31 16.55
C SER A 54 -86.80 61.66 15.16
N GLN A 55 -87.07 62.41 14.09
CA GLN A 55 -86.95 61.91 12.71
C GLN A 55 -85.52 62.01 12.17
N ASN A 56 -84.69 62.94 12.66
CA ASN A 56 -83.29 63.11 12.24
C ASN A 56 -82.32 62.14 12.94
N ALA A 57 -82.61 61.71 14.18
CA ALA A 57 -81.71 60.83 14.93
C ALA A 57 -81.69 59.38 14.42
N GLY A 58 -82.83 58.87 13.93
CA GLY A 58 -82.92 57.53 13.33
C GLY A 58 -82.27 57.46 11.94
N GLU A 59 -82.42 58.52 11.13
CA GLU A 59 -81.73 58.66 9.85
C GLU A 59 -80.22 58.84 10.05
N ALA A 60 -79.78 59.60 11.06
CA ALA A 60 -78.36 59.73 11.40
C ALA A 60 -77.73 58.42 11.88
N LEU A 61 -78.42 57.61 12.70
CA LEU A 61 -77.92 56.30 13.13
C LEU A 61 -77.85 55.29 11.97
N ALA A 62 -78.83 55.30 11.07
CA ALA A 62 -78.81 54.46 9.88
C ALA A 62 -77.67 54.85 8.93
N LEU A 63 -77.41 56.15 8.76
CA LEU A 63 -76.29 56.65 7.96
C LEU A 63 -74.93 56.25 8.56
N VAL A 64 -74.75 56.40 9.88
CA VAL A 64 -73.53 56.00 10.58
C VAL A 64 -73.33 54.48 10.54
N SER A 65 -74.40 53.70 10.65
CA SER A 65 -74.37 52.23 10.49
C SER A 65 -73.93 51.83 9.07
N ALA A 66 -74.48 52.47 8.04
CA ALA A 66 -74.11 52.20 6.65
C ALA A 66 -72.64 52.57 6.39
N GLN A 67 -72.19 53.74 6.85
CA GLN A 67 -70.78 54.17 6.75
C GLN A 67 -69.84 53.24 7.51
N SER A 68 -70.23 52.74 8.69
CA SER A 68 -69.40 51.79 9.45
C SER A 68 -69.30 50.43 8.75
N GLN A 69 -70.37 49.97 8.11
CA GLN A 69 -70.34 48.74 7.31
C GLN A 69 -69.47 48.87 6.07
N GLU A 70 -69.50 50.04 5.42
CA GLU A 70 -68.65 50.36 4.27
C GLU A 70 -67.16 50.37 4.66
N ILE A 71 -66.81 51.02 5.78
CA ILE A 71 -65.43 51.02 6.32
C ILE A 71 -64.96 49.60 6.68
N ILE A 72 -65.81 48.77 7.29
CA ILE A 72 -65.46 47.38 7.60
C ILE A 72 -65.29 46.54 6.33
N ALA A 73 -66.09 46.80 5.29
CA ALA A 73 -65.98 46.12 4.00
C ALA A 73 -64.67 46.50 3.29
N GLU A 74 -64.34 47.79 3.24
CA GLU A 74 -63.07 48.29 2.69
C GLU A 74 -61.87 47.74 3.47
N ALA A 75 -61.90 47.77 4.81
CA ALA A 75 -60.82 47.24 5.64
C ALA A 75 -60.62 45.72 5.45
N LYS A 76 -61.70 44.96 5.21
CA LYS A 76 -61.61 43.53 4.89
C LYS A 76 -61.03 43.29 3.50
N GLU A 77 -61.45 44.07 2.50
CA GLU A 77 -60.89 43.96 1.15
C GLU A 77 -59.40 44.29 1.15
N GLU A 78 -58.99 45.31 1.90
CA GLU A 78 -57.58 45.69 2.03
C GLU A 78 -56.76 44.65 2.80
N ALA A 79 -57.32 44.06 3.87
CA ALA A 79 -56.69 42.96 4.59
C ALA A 79 -56.49 41.71 3.72
N GLU A 80 -57.47 41.34 2.88
CA GLU A 80 -57.32 40.24 1.94
C GLU A 80 -56.28 40.53 0.86
N LYS A 81 -56.22 41.77 0.32
CA LYS A 81 -55.17 42.19 -0.62
C LYS A 81 -53.78 42.11 0.00
N ILE A 82 -53.61 42.56 1.24
CA ILE A 82 -52.33 42.48 1.96
C ILE A 82 -51.94 41.01 2.17
N LYS A 83 -52.90 40.15 2.52
CA LYS A 83 -52.65 38.73 2.73
C LYS A 83 -52.28 38.00 1.43
N GLU A 84 -52.97 38.29 0.33
CA GLU A 84 -52.60 37.76 -0.99
C GLU A 84 -51.21 38.23 -1.42
N ALA A 85 -50.90 39.52 -1.25
CA ALA A 85 -49.57 40.06 -1.54
C ALA A 85 -48.49 39.38 -0.70
N ALA A 86 -48.71 39.25 0.62
CA ALA A 86 -47.76 38.57 1.52
C ALA A 86 -47.56 37.09 1.17
N LEU A 87 -48.62 36.39 0.73
CA LEU A 87 -48.50 35.01 0.27
C LEU A 87 -47.75 34.90 -1.05
N MET A 88 -47.96 35.82 -1.98
CA MET A 88 -47.20 35.88 -3.24
C MET A 88 -45.72 36.16 -3.00
N ASP A 89 -45.40 37.13 -2.14
CA ASP A 89 -44.03 37.48 -1.78
C ASP A 89 -43.33 36.30 -1.07
N ALA A 90 -44.01 35.67 -0.10
CA ALA A 90 -43.48 34.50 0.58
C ALA A 90 -43.23 33.32 -0.37
N GLN A 91 -44.13 33.08 -1.34
CA GLN A 91 -43.93 32.04 -2.35
C GLN A 91 -42.72 32.35 -3.24
N ALA A 92 -42.57 33.60 -3.67
CA ALA A 92 -41.43 34.02 -4.48
C ALA A 92 -40.11 33.86 -3.71
N GLU A 93 -40.06 34.25 -2.43
CA GLU A 93 -38.88 34.05 -1.58
C GLU A 93 -38.55 32.57 -1.38
N ILE A 94 -39.54 31.71 -1.14
CA ILE A 94 -39.34 30.26 -1.02
C ILE A 94 -38.78 29.67 -2.30
N GLU A 95 -39.27 30.09 -3.47
CA GLU A 95 -38.78 29.61 -4.77
C GLU A 95 -37.30 30.00 -4.98
N VAL A 96 -36.93 31.24 -4.65
CA VAL A 96 -35.55 31.74 -4.73
C VAL A 96 -34.64 30.99 -3.76
N LEU A 97 -35.06 30.84 -2.50
CA LEU A 97 -34.29 30.13 -1.48
C LEU A 97 -34.09 28.65 -1.86
N ARG A 98 -35.14 28.01 -2.39
CA ARG A 98 -35.08 26.63 -2.86
C ARG A 98 -34.12 26.47 -4.04
N GLN A 99 -34.15 27.39 -4.99
CA GLN A 99 -33.23 27.37 -6.13
C GLN A 99 -31.78 27.58 -5.67
N SER A 100 -31.54 28.54 -4.78
CA SER A 100 -30.21 28.80 -4.22
C SER A 100 -29.66 27.58 -3.46
N ALA A 101 -30.47 27.00 -2.56
CA ALA A 101 -30.06 25.82 -1.79
C ALA A 101 -29.81 24.60 -2.68
N TYR A 102 -30.57 24.45 -3.77
CA TYR A 102 -30.35 23.39 -4.74
C TYR A 102 -29.03 23.58 -5.51
N GLU A 103 -28.73 24.79 -5.94
CA GLU A 103 -27.48 25.12 -6.65
C GLU A 103 -26.25 24.95 -5.75
N GLU A 104 -26.35 25.43 -4.50
CA GLU A 104 -25.30 25.29 -3.49
C GLU A 104 -25.06 23.82 -3.14
N GLY A 105 -26.11 23.07 -2.78
CA GLY A 105 -25.97 21.65 -2.45
C GLY A 105 -25.49 20.79 -3.62
N LYS A 106 -25.83 21.18 -4.86
CA LYS A 106 -25.27 20.54 -6.06
C LYS A 106 -23.78 20.86 -6.25
N GLY A 107 -23.37 22.10 -5.98
CA GLY A 107 -21.97 22.53 -6.04
C GLY A 107 -21.11 21.79 -5.01
N GLU A 108 -21.53 21.83 -3.75
CA GLU A 108 -20.85 21.17 -2.64
C GLU A 108 -20.79 19.65 -2.83
N GLY A 109 -21.92 19.02 -3.23
CA GLY A 109 -21.96 17.58 -3.49
C GLY A 109 -21.06 17.16 -4.65
N TYR A 110 -20.96 17.99 -5.70
CA TYR A 110 -20.05 17.74 -6.81
C TYR A 110 -18.59 17.86 -6.38
N GLU A 111 -18.23 18.90 -5.62
CA GLU A 111 -16.86 19.13 -5.17
C GLU A 111 -16.42 18.06 -4.15
N ALA A 112 -17.27 17.72 -3.19
CA ALA A 112 -17.03 16.65 -2.23
C ALA A 112 -16.82 15.30 -2.94
N GLY A 113 -17.72 14.95 -3.87
CA GLY A 113 -17.62 13.72 -4.64
C GLY A 113 -16.39 13.68 -5.55
N TYR A 114 -16.01 14.82 -6.15
CA TYR A 114 -14.80 14.94 -6.95
C TYR A 114 -13.54 14.72 -6.11
N ASN A 115 -13.44 15.40 -4.96
CA ASN A 115 -12.29 15.27 -4.06
C ASN A 115 -12.15 13.86 -3.49
N GLU A 116 -13.26 13.21 -3.14
CA GLU A 116 -13.25 11.83 -2.69
C GLU A 116 -12.83 10.86 -3.80
N ALA A 117 -13.34 11.03 -5.02
CA ALA A 117 -12.92 10.24 -6.18
C ALA A 117 -11.42 10.40 -6.46
N VAL A 118 -10.89 11.62 -6.40
CA VAL A 118 -9.45 11.88 -6.58
C VAL A 118 -8.64 11.14 -5.51
N LYS A 119 -9.02 11.24 -4.23
CA LYS A 119 -8.33 10.54 -3.13
C LYS A 119 -8.34 9.02 -3.34
N GLN A 120 -9.47 8.44 -3.75
CA GLN A 120 -9.58 7.00 -4.00
C GLN A 120 -8.68 6.56 -5.16
N VAL A 121 -8.66 7.32 -6.27
CA VAL A 121 -7.78 7.04 -7.42
C VAL A 121 -6.31 7.15 -7.01
N GLU A 122 -5.96 8.14 -6.19
CA GLU A 122 -4.59 8.34 -5.73
C GLU A 122 -4.13 7.22 -4.79
N GLN A 123 -5.01 6.76 -3.88
CA GLN A 123 -4.76 5.58 -3.05
C GLN A 123 -4.58 4.31 -3.88
N GLN A 124 -5.46 4.05 -4.85
CA GLN A 124 -5.33 2.89 -5.75
C GLN A 124 -4.03 2.94 -6.56
N LYS A 125 -3.64 4.13 -7.03
CA LYS A 125 -2.37 4.32 -7.74
C LYS A 125 -1.17 4.01 -6.84
N MET A 126 -1.20 4.44 -5.58
CA MET A 126 -0.14 4.14 -4.62
C MET A 126 -0.04 2.64 -4.34
N GLN A 127 -1.18 1.95 -4.15
CA GLN A 127 -1.22 0.50 -3.97
C GLN A 127 -0.63 -0.24 -5.17
N LEU A 128 -1.01 0.14 -6.40
CA LEU A 128 -0.46 -0.46 -7.62
C LEU A 128 1.04 -0.22 -7.77
N LEU A 129 1.54 0.95 -7.38
CA LEU A 129 2.97 1.24 -7.41
C LEU A 129 3.76 0.39 -6.41
N GLU A 130 3.19 0.17 -5.23
CA GLU A 130 3.77 -0.68 -4.19
C GLU A 130 3.77 -2.15 -4.61
N GLU A 131 2.65 -2.66 -5.12
CA GLU A 131 2.54 -4.02 -5.67
C GLU A 131 3.53 -4.25 -6.82
N ARG A 132 3.64 -3.29 -7.75
CA ARG A 132 4.63 -3.37 -8.83
C ARG A 132 6.06 -3.44 -8.29
N LYS A 133 6.38 -2.64 -7.26
CA LYS A 133 7.71 -2.62 -6.66
C LYS A 133 8.02 -3.93 -5.93
N GLN A 134 7.03 -4.52 -5.26
CA GLN A 134 7.15 -5.84 -4.63
C GLN A 134 7.40 -6.91 -5.69
N LEU A 135 6.62 -6.93 -6.78
CA LEU A 135 6.77 -7.90 -7.86
C LEU A 135 8.14 -7.79 -8.56
N GLU A 136 8.66 -6.57 -8.74
CA GLU A 136 9.98 -6.34 -9.32
C GLU A 136 11.10 -6.82 -8.38
N ALA A 137 10.94 -6.63 -7.07
CA ALA A 137 11.87 -7.17 -6.07
C ALA A 137 11.85 -8.71 -6.02
N GLU A 138 10.67 -9.32 -6.04
CA GLU A 138 10.53 -10.78 -6.10
C GLU A 138 11.13 -11.37 -7.38
N TYR A 139 10.94 -10.70 -8.52
CA TYR A 139 11.54 -11.12 -9.78
C TYR A 139 13.07 -11.07 -9.73
N GLN A 140 13.63 -9.99 -9.18
CA GLN A 140 15.08 -9.85 -9.04
C GLN A 140 15.64 -10.91 -8.09
N GLU A 141 14.99 -11.13 -6.94
CA GLU A 141 15.38 -12.18 -6.01
C GLU A 141 15.33 -13.57 -6.66
N LEU A 142 14.31 -13.85 -7.47
CA LEU A 142 14.23 -15.11 -8.20
C LEU A 142 15.37 -15.25 -9.22
N ALA A 143 15.67 -14.20 -9.96
CA ALA A 143 16.76 -14.18 -10.94
C ALA A 143 18.12 -14.44 -10.26
N ASP A 144 18.40 -13.71 -9.18
CA ASP A 144 19.65 -13.82 -8.41
C ASP A 144 19.79 -15.20 -7.75
N ASN A 145 18.68 -15.84 -7.35
CA ASN A 145 18.68 -17.18 -6.76
C ASN A 145 18.69 -18.32 -7.79
N LEU A 146 18.34 -18.07 -9.05
CA LEU A 146 18.33 -19.10 -10.09
C LEU A 146 19.74 -19.44 -10.55
N GLU A 147 20.58 -18.44 -10.79
CA GLU A 147 21.95 -18.62 -11.27
C GLU A 147 22.78 -19.60 -10.41
N PRO A 148 22.89 -19.43 -9.07
CA PRO A 148 23.65 -20.37 -8.25
C PRO A 148 23.06 -21.78 -8.26
N LYS A 149 21.72 -21.92 -8.32
CA LYS A 149 21.05 -23.23 -8.41
C LYS A 149 21.34 -23.93 -9.73
N PHE A 150 21.42 -23.19 -10.84
CA PHE A 150 21.82 -23.74 -12.12
C PHE A 150 23.26 -24.23 -12.10
N VAL A 151 24.17 -23.46 -11.52
CA VAL A 151 25.58 -23.83 -11.40
C VAL A 151 25.74 -25.07 -10.51
N GLU A 152 25.03 -25.15 -9.39
CA GLU A 152 25.00 -26.31 -8.51
C GLU A 152 24.47 -27.55 -9.27
N ALA A 153 23.32 -27.45 -9.93
CA ALA A 153 22.75 -28.56 -10.68
C ALA A 153 23.66 -29.03 -11.84
N LEU A 154 24.31 -28.10 -12.55
CA LEU A 154 25.28 -28.46 -13.59
C LEU A 154 26.50 -29.13 -12.99
N THR A 155 27.01 -28.61 -11.85
CA THR A 155 28.13 -29.21 -11.12
C THR A 155 27.80 -30.66 -10.71
N ASP A 156 26.62 -30.89 -10.14
CA ASP A 156 26.15 -32.23 -9.74
C ASP A 156 26.08 -33.19 -10.95
N ILE A 157 25.59 -32.70 -12.09
CA ILE A 157 25.55 -33.49 -13.33
C ILE A 157 26.97 -33.81 -13.79
N TYR A 158 27.87 -32.83 -13.81
CA TYR A 158 29.26 -33.03 -14.22
C TYR A 158 29.96 -34.02 -13.29
N GLU A 159 29.86 -33.86 -11.98
CA GLU A 159 30.45 -34.81 -11.02
C GLU A 159 29.91 -36.22 -11.24
N LYS A 160 28.61 -36.39 -11.45
CA LYS A 160 28.00 -37.71 -11.63
C LYS A 160 28.35 -38.35 -12.98
N VAL A 161 28.37 -37.58 -14.07
CA VAL A 161 28.76 -38.09 -15.39
C VAL A 161 30.25 -38.43 -15.41
N PHE A 162 31.10 -37.52 -14.93
CA PHE A 162 32.54 -37.72 -14.93
C PHE A 162 32.99 -38.80 -13.94
N GLN A 163 32.43 -38.90 -12.73
CA GLN A 163 32.77 -39.98 -11.81
C GLN A 163 32.40 -41.35 -12.37
N VAL A 164 31.26 -41.49 -13.06
CA VAL A 164 30.78 -42.80 -13.53
C VAL A 164 31.49 -43.26 -14.81
N ASP A 165 31.81 -42.33 -15.72
CA ASP A 165 32.43 -42.67 -17.01
C ASP A 165 33.97 -42.66 -16.94
N LEU A 166 34.59 -41.70 -16.23
CA LEU A 166 36.06 -41.56 -16.18
C LEU A 166 36.74 -42.54 -15.22
N GLN A 167 36.05 -43.04 -14.19
CA GLN A 167 36.63 -44.06 -13.29
C GLN A 167 37.07 -45.34 -14.02
N LYS A 168 36.57 -45.58 -15.24
CA LYS A 168 36.90 -46.75 -16.05
C LYS A 168 38.06 -46.50 -17.03
N GLU A 169 38.49 -45.26 -17.19
CA GLU A 169 39.41 -44.85 -18.25
C GLU A 169 40.77 -44.43 -17.65
N HIS A 170 41.65 -45.42 -17.49
CA HIS A 170 42.97 -45.26 -16.86
C HIS A 170 43.91 -44.33 -17.67
N ASP A 171 43.58 -44.02 -18.92
CA ASP A 171 44.31 -43.04 -19.74
C ASP A 171 44.20 -41.61 -19.22
N ILE A 172 43.12 -41.30 -18.49
CA ILE A 172 42.94 -39.97 -17.88
C ILE A 172 43.98 -39.76 -16.79
N LEU A 173 44.26 -40.78 -15.97
CA LEU A 173 45.29 -40.71 -14.94
C LEU A 173 46.68 -40.41 -15.55
N MET A 174 47.01 -41.05 -16.68
CA MET A 174 48.26 -40.79 -17.40
C MET A 174 48.35 -39.35 -17.89
N HIS A 175 47.26 -38.81 -18.44
CA HIS A 175 47.19 -37.41 -18.86
C HIS A 175 47.30 -36.42 -17.69
N LEU A 176 46.70 -36.74 -16.53
CA LEU A 176 46.79 -35.92 -15.32
C LEU A 176 48.22 -35.87 -14.78
N ILE A 177 48.90 -37.02 -14.70
CA ILE A 177 50.30 -37.11 -14.28
C ILE A 177 51.19 -36.31 -15.23
N ALA A 178 51.08 -36.55 -16.54
CA ALA A 178 51.86 -35.84 -17.56
C ALA A 178 51.64 -34.32 -17.52
N SER A 179 50.38 -33.89 -17.39
CA SER A 179 50.03 -32.45 -17.32
C SER A 179 50.59 -31.79 -16.06
N THR A 180 50.55 -32.49 -14.93
CA THR A 180 51.09 -31.98 -13.65
C THR A 180 52.60 -31.88 -13.72
N MET A 181 53.27 -32.91 -14.26
CA MET A 181 54.72 -32.87 -14.52
C MET A 181 55.12 -31.72 -15.44
N HIS A 182 54.30 -31.41 -16.45
CA HIS A 182 54.52 -30.27 -17.36
C HIS A 182 54.41 -28.91 -16.66
N LYS A 183 53.48 -28.75 -15.71
CA LYS A 183 53.34 -27.53 -14.90
C LYS A 183 54.51 -27.34 -13.93
N MET A 184 55.13 -28.44 -13.49
CA MET A 184 56.30 -28.46 -12.62
C MET A 184 57.60 -28.29 -13.43
N GLU A 185 57.78 -27.11 -14.02
CA GLU A 185 59.01 -26.75 -14.74
C GLU A 185 60.22 -26.76 -13.80
N GLY A 186 61.27 -27.49 -14.16
CA GLY A 186 62.57 -27.46 -13.48
C GLY A 186 62.86 -28.58 -12.48
N SER A 187 61.90 -29.48 -12.22
CA SER A 187 62.15 -30.68 -11.39
C SER A 187 62.88 -31.76 -12.19
N SER A 188 63.89 -32.39 -11.57
CA SER A 188 64.65 -33.49 -12.17
C SER A 188 64.28 -34.86 -11.60
N ASN A 189 63.62 -34.91 -10.43
CA ASN A 189 63.23 -36.15 -9.78
C ASN A 189 61.73 -36.08 -9.42
N TYR A 190 60.99 -37.10 -9.82
CA TYR A 190 59.56 -37.24 -9.55
C TYR A 190 59.31 -38.58 -8.85
N LEU A 191 58.75 -38.51 -7.64
CA LEU A 191 58.26 -39.68 -6.91
C LEU A 191 56.74 -39.70 -7.01
N ILE A 192 56.20 -40.68 -7.73
CA ILE A 192 54.77 -40.77 -8.06
C ILE A 192 54.15 -41.88 -7.23
N HIS A 193 53.32 -41.51 -6.27
CA HIS A 193 52.50 -42.41 -5.46
C HIS A 193 51.20 -42.68 -6.19
N VAL A 194 50.93 -43.95 -6.47
CA VAL A 194 49.76 -44.39 -7.23
C VAL A 194 49.01 -45.45 -6.44
N SER A 195 47.70 -45.46 -6.58
CA SER A 195 46.84 -46.50 -6.02
C SER A 195 47.32 -47.90 -6.43
N LYS A 196 47.03 -48.89 -5.58
CA LYS A 196 47.30 -50.31 -5.88
C LYS A 196 46.66 -50.79 -7.19
N GLU A 197 45.46 -50.27 -7.51
CA GLU A 197 44.70 -50.71 -8.68
C GLU A 197 45.34 -50.17 -9.97
N ASP A 198 45.87 -48.96 -9.93
CA ASP A 198 46.42 -48.26 -11.09
C ASP A 198 47.93 -48.47 -11.27
N TYR A 199 48.66 -48.90 -10.23
CA TYR A 199 50.11 -49.07 -10.26
C TYR A 199 50.61 -49.92 -11.44
N SER A 200 49.94 -51.06 -11.71
CA SER A 200 50.31 -51.96 -12.82
C SER A 200 50.20 -51.25 -14.18
N TYR A 201 49.16 -50.44 -14.36
CA TYR A 201 48.90 -49.71 -15.59
C TYR A 201 49.94 -48.61 -15.80
N VAL A 202 50.16 -47.76 -14.80
CA VAL A 202 51.10 -46.64 -14.86
C VAL A 202 52.53 -47.15 -15.03
N ASN A 203 52.90 -48.23 -14.34
CA ASN A 203 54.23 -48.83 -14.46
C ASN A 203 54.48 -49.39 -15.87
N SER A 204 53.46 -49.94 -16.54
CA SER A 204 53.57 -50.41 -17.93
C SER A 204 53.82 -49.30 -18.95
N LYS A 205 53.36 -48.08 -18.65
CA LYS A 205 53.50 -46.88 -19.50
C LYS A 205 54.52 -45.87 -18.96
N LYS A 206 55.41 -46.29 -18.07
CA LYS A 206 56.43 -45.42 -17.44
C LYS A 206 57.31 -44.69 -18.47
N GLU A 207 57.63 -45.34 -19.58
CA GLU A 207 58.42 -44.74 -20.67
C GLU A 207 57.71 -43.56 -21.34
N GLU A 208 56.38 -43.60 -21.41
CA GLU A 208 55.55 -42.52 -21.97
C GLU A 208 55.54 -41.28 -21.05
N LEU A 209 55.49 -41.49 -19.73
CA LEU A 209 55.61 -40.40 -18.74
C LEU A 209 56.99 -39.74 -18.76
N LEU A 210 58.05 -40.54 -18.95
CA LEU A 210 59.41 -40.00 -19.12
C LEU A 210 59.50 -39.12 -20.37
N ALA A 211 58.87 -39.54 -21.48
CA ALA A 211 58.83 -38.75 -22.70
C ALA A 211 57.98 -37.46 -22.58
N ALA A 212 56.97 -37.46 -21.70
CA ALA A 212 56.15 -36.29 -21.40
C ALA A 212 56.83 -35.29 -20.45
N SER A 213 57.93 -35.67 -19.81
CA SER A 213 58.70 -34.76 -18.96
C SER A 213 59.49 -33.74 -19.78
N VAL A 214 59.49 -32.48 -19.35
CA VAL A 214 60.19 -31.37 -20.05
C VAL A 214 61.72 -31.48 -19.89
N SER A 215 62.18 -32.16 -18.84
CA SER A 215 63.59 -32.29 -18.48
C SER A 215 64.23 -33.52 -19.12
N ALA A 216 65.22 -33.33 -19.99
CA ALA A 216 65.93 -34.43 -20.67
C ALA A 216 66.64 -35.44 -19.74
N ASN A 217 66.79 -35.10 -18.45
CA ASN A 217 67.40 -35.94 -17.40
C ASN A 217 66.42 -36.22 -16.23
N ALA A 218 65.10 -36.19 -16.46
CA ALA A 218 64.14 -36.51 -15.41
C ALA A 218 64.25 -37.99 -14.98
N SER A 219 64.24 -38.24 -13.68
CA SER A 219 64.06 -39.57 -13.10
C SER A 219 62.65 -39.69 -12.52
N ILE A 220 61.96 -40.79 -12.84
CA ILE A 220 60.62 -41.09 -12.32
C ILE A 220 60.72 -42.37 -11.48
N GLU A 221 60.29 -42.30 -10.23
CA GLU A 221 60.11 -43.43 -9.33
C GLU A 221 58.62 -43.59 -9.03
N LEU A 222 58.11 -44.82 -9.16
CA LEU A 222 56.70 -45.14 -8.92
C LEU A 222 56.59 -45.94 -7.63
N VAL A 223 55.73 -45.48 -6.73
CA VAL A 223 55.46 -46.11 -5.43
C VAL A 223 53.99 -46.52 -5.38
N GLU A 224 53.75 -47.77 -5.02
CA GLU A 224 52.40 -48.24 -4.72
C GLU A 224 51.99 -47.73 -3.33
N ASP A 225 50.92 -46.96 -3.27
CA ASP A 225 50.34 -46.45 -2.03
C ASP A 225 48.92 -47.02 -1.83
N VAL A 226 48.74 -47.77 -0.75
CA VAL A 226 47.46 -48.42 -0.40
C VAL A 226 46.49 -47.48 0.31
N THR A 227 46.93 -46.27 0.68
CA THR A 227 46.07 -45.25 1.29
C THR A 227 45.33 -44.42 0.24
N LEU A 228 45.74 -44.49 -1.02
CA LEU A 228 45.12 -43.80 -2.15
C LEU A 228 43.96 -44.61 -2.75
N GLY A 229 42.89 -43.90 -3.13
CA GLY A 229 41.77 -44.47 -3.86
C GLY A 229 42.08 -44.69 -5.34
N PRO A 230 41.21 -45.39 -6.08
CA PRO A 230 41.38 -45.56 -7.53
C PRO A 230 41.33 -44.20 -8.25
N ASN A 231 42.23 -43.98 -9.20
CA ASN A 231 42.49 -42.70 -9.89
C ASN A 231 43.03 -41.56 -9.01
N ASP A 232 43.48 -41.86 -7.80
CA ASP A 232 44.25 -40.92 -6.98
C ASP A 232 45.75 -41.12 -7.19
N CYS A 233 46.47 -40.00 -7.30
CA CYS A 233 47.90 -39.99 -7.50
C CYS A 233 48.51 -38.75 -6.84
N ILE A 234 49.63 -38.94 -6.17
CA ILE A 234 50.40 -37.86 -5.54
C ILE A 234 51.79 -37.83 -6.15
N ILE A 235 52.25 -36.66 -6.57
CA ILE A 235 53.59 -36.48 -7.13
C ILE A 235 54.41 -35.66 -6.14
N GLU A 236 55.47 -36.24 -5.61
CA GLU A 236 56.48 -35.54 -4.83
C GLU A 236 57.66 -35.17 -5.72
N THR A 237 58.13 -33.94 -5.58
CA THR A 237 59.30 -33.41 -6.29
C THR A 237 60.16 -32.60 -5.33
N ASP A 238 61.36 -32.22 -5.77
CA ASP A 238 62.25 -31.31 -5.01
C ASP A 238 61.58 -29.95 -4.68
N GLY A 239 60.53 -29.59 -5.43
CA GLY A 239 59.73 -28.37 -5.25
C GLY A 239 58.49 -28.51 -4.35
N GLY A 240 58.14 -29.72 -3.91
CA GLY A 240 56.98 -29.97 -3.05
C GLY A 240 56.14 -31.19 -3.45
N ILE A 241 55.05 -31.40 -2.70
CA ILE A 241 54.07 -32.49 -2.90
C ILE A 241 52.84 -31.92 -3.60
N PHE A 242 52.42 -32.58 -4.67
CA PHE A 242 51.29 -32.19 -5.50
C PHE A 242 50.29 -33.34 -5.59
N ASP A 243 49.04 -33.07 -5.22
CA ASP A 243 47.94 -34.00 -5.42
C ASP A 243 47.39 -33.84 -6.84
N CYS A 244 47.47 -34.92 -7.62
CA CYS A 244 46.96 -34.98 -8.99
C CYS A 244 45.86 -36.04 -9.15
N GLY A 245 45.16 -36.37 -8.07
CA GLY A 245 43.98 -37.23 -8.12
C GLY A 245 42.87 -36.64 -8.99
N LEU A 246 42.11 -37.52 -9.64
CA LEU A 246 40.97 -37.11 -10.48
C LEU A 246 39.93 -36.34 -9.67
N GLY A 247 39.68 -36.76 -8.41
CA GLY A 247 38.77 -36.08 -7.50
C GLY A 247 39.21 -34.64 -7.21
N THR A 248 40.47 -34.46 -6.81
CA THR A 248 41.05 -33.14 -6.49
C THR A 248 40.99 -32.18 -7.70
N GLN A 249 41.25 -32.67 -8.91
CA GLN A 249 41.16 -31.85 -10.12
C GLN A 249 39.73 -31.44 -10.48
N LEU A 250 38.76 -32.34 -10.27
CA LEU A 250 37.34 -32.03 -10.47
C LEU A 250 36.83 -31.02 -9.42
N GLU A 251 37.27 -31.16 -8.17
CA GLU A 251 36.93 -30.21 -7.10
C GLU A 251 37.50 -28.81 -7.38
N GLU A 252 38.75 -28.70 -7.84
CA GLU A 252 39.32 -27.42 -8.28
C GLU A 252 38.53 -26.79 -9.44
N LEU A 253 38.07 -27.59 -10.40
CA LEU A 253 37.28 -27.12 -11.54
C LEU A 253 35.90 -26.64 -11.08
N SER A 254 35.23 -27.39 -10.20
CA SER A 254 33.98 -27.01 -9.55
C SER A 254 34.13 -25.68 -8.79
N GLN A 255 35.22 -25.53 -8.03
CA GLN A 255 35.52 -24.29 -7.31
C GLN A 255 35.74 -23.11 -8.26
N LYS A 256 36.47 -23.29 -9.36
CA LYS A 256 36.69 -22.26 -10.39
C LYS A 256 35.38 -21.84 -11.07
N LEU A 257 34.50 -22.80 -11.38
CA LEU A 257 33.17 -22.51 -11.94
C LEU A 257 32.30 -21.71 -10.96
N ARG A 258 32.29 -22.11 -9.69
CA ARG A 258 31.59 -21.35 -8.63
C ARG A 258 32.13 -19.92 -8.53
N LEU A 259 33.46 -19.74 -8.52
CA LEU A 259 34.07 -18.41 -8.47
C LEU A 259 33.72 -17.52 -9.67
N LEU A 260 33.58 -18.11 -10.86
CA LEU A 260 33.14 -17.39 -12.06
C LEU A 260 31.66 -17.01 -12.00
N SER A 261 30.80 -17.87 -11.44
CA SER A 261 29.38 -17.56 -11.24
C SER A 261 29.14 -16.39 -10.28
N TYR A 262 30.02 -16.18 -9.29
CA TYR A 262 29.91 -15.02 -8.39
C TYR A 262 30.51 -13.73 -8.98
N ARG A 263 31.22 -13.78 -10.12
CA ARG A 263 31.66 -12.59 -10.85
C ARG A 263 30.59 -12.20 -11.87
N VAL A 264 29.57 -11.54 -11.35
CA VAL A 264 28.68 -10.72 -12.20
C VAL A 264 29.42 -9.40 -12.45
N ASP A 265 29.96 -9.25 -13.66
CA ASP A 265 30.32 -7.93 -14.23
C ASP A 265 29.10 -7.34 -14.96
#